data_AF-A0A845WML5-F1
#
_entry.id   AF-A0A845WML5-F1
#
_cell.length_a   1.000
_cell.length_b   1.000
_cell.length_c   1.000
_cell.angle_alpha   90.00
_cell.angle_beta   90.00
_cell.angle_gamma   90.00
#
_symmetry.space_group_name_H-M   'P 1'
#
loop_
_entity.id
_entity.type
_entity.pdbx_description
1 polymer ?
#
loop_
_entity_poly.entity_id
_entity_poly.type
_entity_poly.pdbx_seq_one_letter_code
_entity_poly.pdbx_strand_id
1 'polypeptide(L)'
;MLIDLIASDQVIDQAFEWVCLKRAHYHYNGDIWQLRRWWHEKKPRLQQQIRAGTYRFRELRQIKGKEHIIEWWSSQDAMVLKAIAIVLTEHLRPNLSTRCFHLAGTGGLKAAVREVDQHKEDNTFVFRTDVKGYYGLC
;
A
#
# COMPACT_ATOMS: atom_id res chain seq x y z
N MET A 1 6.36 -8.84 18.39
CA MET A 1 5.69 -7.52 18.21
C MET A 1 5.32 -7.34 16.74
N LEU A 2 4.44 -6.40 16.36
CA LEU A 2 4.04 -6.21 14.94
C LEU A 2 5.25 -5.97 14.01
N ILE A 3 6.27 -5.28 14.51
CA ILE A 3 7.51 -5.00 13.77
C ILE A 3 8.28 -6.29 13.40
N ASP A 4 8.26 -7.31 14.26
CA ASP A 4 8.90 -8.60 13.99
C ASP A 4 8.16 -9.36 12.90
N LEU A 5 6.84 -9.25 12.88
CA LEU A 5 6.00 -9.85 11.85
C LEU A 5 6.22 -9.16 10.50
N ILE A 6 6.30 -7.83 10.48
CA ILE A 6 6.62 -7.05 9.26
C ILE A 6 7.99 -7.47 8.70
N ALA A 7 8.97 -7.68 9.58
CA ALA A 7 10.32 -8.10 9.20
C ALA A 7 10.48 -9.64 9.04
N SER A 8 9.41 -10.42 9.16
CA SER A 8 9.48 -11.88 9.01
C SER A 8 9.83 -12.27 7.57
N ASP A 9 10.45 -13.43 7.39
CA ASP A 9 10.80 -13.90 6.04
C ASP A 9 9.58 -14.02 5.15
N GLN A 10 8.49 -14.59 5.67
CA GLN A 10 7.24 -14.76 4.94
C GLN A 10 6.70 -13.43 4.40
N VAL A 11 6.58 -12.40 5.26
CA VAL A 11 6.01 -11.11 4.86
C VAL A 11 6.95 -10.37 3.91
N ILE A 12 8.25 -10.39 4.18
CA ILE A 12 9.26 -9.71 3.35
C ILE A 12 9.37 -10.36 1.98
N ASP A 13 9.34 -11.69 1.89
CA ASP A 13 9.37 -12.42 0.61
C ASP A 13 8.07 -12.20 -0.18
N GLN A 14 6.91 -12.21 0.49
CA GLN A 14 5.62 -11.90 -0.15
C GLN A 14 5.59 -10.46 -0.70
N ALA A 15 6.12 -9.50 0.06
CA ALA A 15 6.23 -8.11 -0.39
C ALA A 15 7.22 -7.96 -1.55
N PHE A 16 8.33 -8.70 -1.52
CA PHE A 16 9.32 -8.73 -2.59
C PHE A 16 8.75 -9.32 -3.88
N GLU A 17 8.03 -10.44 -3.79
CA GLU A 17 7.33 -11.03 -4.93
C GLU A 17 6.31 -10.04 -5.51
N TRP A 18 5.51 -9.40 -4.65
CA TRP A 18 4.55 -8.39 -5.08
C TRP A 18 5.21 -7.24 -5.85
N VAL A 19 6.32 -6.68 -5.37
CA VAL A 19 6.99 -5.58 -6.08
C VAL A 19 7.62 -6.07 -7.39
N CYS A 20 8.13 -7.31 -7.42
CA CYS A 20 8.63 -7.93 -8.64
C CYS A 20 7.55 -8.07 -9.70
N LEU A 21 6.36 -8.54 -9.33
CA LEU A 21 5.24 -8.66 -10.26
C LEU A 21 4.74 -7.30 -10.72
N LYS A 22 4.56 -6.34 -9.78
CA LYS A 22 4.05 -5.00 -10.11
C LYS A 22 5.00 -4.18 -10.99
N ARG A 23 6.30 -4.43 -10.89
CA ARG A 23 7.34 -3.72 -11.64
C ARG A 23 8.02 -4.61 -12.68
N ALA A 24 7.37 -5.68 -13.13
CA ALA A 24 7.93 -6.65 -14.09
C ALA A 24 8.26 -6.02 -15.47
N HIS A 25 7.45 -5.06 -15.90
CA HIS A 25 7.60 -4.39 -17.20
C HIS A 25 8.24 -3.00 -17.08
N TYR A 26 8.93 -2.72 -15.98
CA TYR A 26 9.61 -1.44 -15.82
C TYR A 26 10.81 -1.35 -16.76
N HIS A 27 11.13 -0.12 -17.16
CA HIS A 27 12.30 0.16 -17.99
C HIS A 27 13.59 -0.43 -17.36
N TYR A 28 14.57 -0.83 -18.16
CA TYR A 28 15.80 -1.49 -17.69
C TYR A 28 16.64 -0.63 -16.72
N ASN A 29 16.46 0.70 -16.74
CA ASN A 29 17.07 1.63 -15.78
C ASN A 29 16.28 1.75 -14.46
N GLY A 30 15.20 0.99 -14.28
CA GLY A 30 14.40 0.99 -13.06
C GLY A 30 15.16 0.41 -11.86
N ASP A 31 14.96 0.99 -10.69
CA ASP A 31 15.65 0.57 -9.46
C ASP A 31 15.25 -0.84 -8.97
N ILE A 32 14.16 -1.40 -9.51
CA ILE A 32 13.72 -2.78 -9.25
C ILE A 32 14.76 -3.82 -9.65
N TRP A 33 15.50 -3.60 -10.75
CA TRP A 33 16.45 -4.58 -11.26
C TRP A 33 17.65 -4.74 -10.33
N GLN A 34 18.12 -3.64 -9.74
CA GLN A 34 19.16 -3.67 -8.72
C GLN A 34 18.66 -4.35 -7.43
N LEU A 35 17.42 -4.07 -7.04
CA LEU A 35 16.82 -4.73 -5.87
C LEU A 35 16.76 -6.25 -6.05
N ARG A 36 16.34 -6.73 -7.23
CA ARG A 36 16.30 -8.17 -7.55
C ARG A 36 17.69 -8.79 -7.55
N ARG A 37 18.64 -8.15 -8.23
CA ARG A 37 20.02 -8.65 -8.35
C ARG A 37 20.68 -8.86 -6.99
N TRP A 38 20.47 -7.93 -6.06
CA TRP A 38 21.14 -7.93 -4.76
C TRP A 38 20.22 -8.38 -3.62
N TRP A 39 19.13 -9.10 -3.93
CA TRP A 39 18.08 -9.41 -2.94
C TRP A 39 18.62 -10.21 -1.74
N HIS A 40 19.42 -11.25 -2.02
CA HIS A 40 20.00 -12.11 -0.98
C HIS A 40 20.88 -11.33 0.02
N GLU A 41 21.59 -10.29 -0.43
CA GLU A 41 22.42 -9.45 0.43
C GLU A 41 21.60 -8.35 1.14
N LYS A 42 20.57 -7.81 0.47
CA LYS A 42 19.74 -6.73 0.98
C LYS A 42 18.73 -7.21 2.02
N LYS A 43 18.13 -8.38 1.83
CA LYS A 43 17.06 -8.89 2.69
C LYS A 43 17.46 -8.95 4.18
N PRO A 44 18.59 -9.57 4.58
CA PRO A 44 18.95 -9.65 6.00
C PRO A 44 19.21 -8.28 6.62
N ARG A 45 19.89 -7.39 5.89
CA ARG A 45 20.17 -6.01 6.33
C ARG A 45 18.89 -5.22 6.52
N LEU A 46 17.96 -5.35 5.58
CA LEU A 46 16.66 -4.69 5.64
C LEU A 46 15.84 -5.17 6.84
N GLN A 47 15.75 -6.48 7.04
CA GLN A 47 15.03 -7.05 8.19
C GLN A 47 15.62 -6.56 9.52
N GLN A 48 16.95 -6.49 9.63
CA GLN A 48 17.61 -5.94 10.81
C GLN A 48 17.26 -4.45 11.01
N GLN A 49 17.31 -3.63 9.96
CA GLN A 49 16.97 -2.21 10.03
C GLN A 49 15.52 -1.98 10.45
N ILE A 50 14.59 -2.78 9.93
CA ILE A 50 13.16 -2.70 10.29
C ILE A 50 12.99 -3.06 11.77
N ARG A 51 13.54 -4.19 12.22
CA ARG A 51 13.45 -4.62 13.63
C ARG A 51 14.06 -3.62 14.60
N ALA A 52 15.18 -3.00 14.21
CA ALA A 52 15.85 -1.98 15.01
C ALA A 52 15.17 -0.60 14.95
N GLY A 53 14.13 -0.41 14.13
CA GLY A 53 13.51 0.90 13.92
C GLY A 53 14.42 1.92 13.24
N THR A 54 15.49 1.47 12.57
CA THR A 54 16.50 2.33 11.91
C THR A 54 16.27 2.46 10.40
N TYR A 55 15.31 1.72 9.83
CA TYR A 55 14.93 1.87 8.44
C TYR A 55 14.37 3.27 8.18
N ARG A 56 14.93 3.97 7.18
CA ARG A 56 14.46 5.29 6.75
C ARG A 56 14.01 5.21 5.30
N PHE A 57 12.79 5.67 5.04
CA PHE A 57 12.28 5.84 3.68
C PHE A 57 13.10 6.91 2.95
N ARG A 58 13.35 6.69 1.66
CA ARG A 58 13.95 7.71 0.81
C ARG A 58 12.92 8.76 0.42
N GLU A 59 13.41 9.88 -0.11
CA GLU A 59 12.58 10.93 -0.64
C GLU A 59 11.63 10.41 -1.73
N LEU A 60 10.34 10.75 -1.60
CA LEU A 60 9.35 10.47 -2.62
C LEU A 60 9.67 11.30 -3.86
N ARG A 61 9.89 10.63 -4.99
CA ARG A 61 10.17 11.33 -6.25
C ARG A 61 8.85 11.78 -6.88
N GLN A 62 8.76 13.05 -7.25
CA GLN A 62 7.64 13.56 -8.04
C GLN A 62 8.08 13.77 -9.48
N ILE A 63 7.42 13.08 -10.41
CA ILE A 63 7.62 13.23 -11.85
C ILE A 63 6.44 14.04 -12.38
N LYS A 64 6.70 15.28 -12.79
CA LYS A 64 5.68 16.17 -13.33
C LYS A 64 5.57 15.96 -14.85
N GLY A 65 4.45 15.38 -15.29
CA GLY A 65 4.03 15.38 -16.68
C GLY A 65 3.26 16.66 -17.03
N LYS A 66 2.83 16.78 -18.30
CA LYS A 66 2.03 17.94 -18.76
C LYS A 66 0.66 18.03 -18.10
N GLU A 67 0.04 16.90 -17.76
CA GLU A 67 -1.33 16.82 -17.26
C GLU A 67 -1.45 16.15 -15.88
N HIS A 68 -0.40 15.48 -15.42
CA HIS A 68 -0.45 14.70 -14.19
C HIS A 68 0.90 14.71 -13.47
N ILE A 69 0.85 14.60 -12.14
CA ILE A 69 2.00 14.42 -11.27
C ILE A 69 2.02 12.95 -10.85
N ILE A 70 3.14 12.26 -11.07
CA ILE A 70 3.35 10.89 -10.60
C ILE A 70 4.23 10.94 -9.36
N GLU A 71 3.72 10.42 -8.26
CA GLU A 71 4.49 10.17 -7.06
C GLU A 71 5.11 8.77 -7.11
N TRP A 72 6.41 8.70 -6.85
CA TRP A 72 7.19 7.51 -7.13
C TRP A 72 8.07 7.12 -5.95
N TRP A 73 7.64 6.06 -5.26
CA TRP A 73 8.44 5.39 -4.25
C TRP A 73 9.52 4.52 -4.91
N SER A 74 10.69 4.50 -4.31
CA SER A 74 11.72 3.54 -4.68
C SER A 74 11.21 2.10 -4.52
N SER A 75 11.74 1.15 -5.29
CA SER A 75 11.26 -0.24 -5.26
C SER A 75 11.40 -0.87 -3.88
N GLN A 76 12.46 -0.53 -3.15
CA GLN A 76 12.67 -0.99 -1.78
C GLN A 76 11.64 -0.39 -0.82
N ASP A 77 11.36 0.91 -0.93
CA ASP A 77 10.39 1.60 -0.07
C ASP A 77 8.97 1.10 -0.34
N ALA A 78 8.60 0.94 -1.61
CA ALA A 78 7.30 0.39 -2.00
C ALA A 78 7.12 -1.05 -1.46
N MET A 79 8.18 -1.85 -1.44
CA MET A 79 8.17 -3.19 -0.86
C MET A 79 8.01 -3.15 0.67
N VAL A 80 8.72 -2.27 1.38
CA VAL A 80 8.56 -2.12 2.83
C VAL A 80 7.14 -1.62 3.18
N LEU A 81 6.62 -0.64 2.44
CA LEU A 81 5.22 -0.20 2.59
C LEU A 81 4.25 -1.36 2.34
N LYS A 82 4.53 -2.23 1.37
CA LYS A 82 3.72 -3.43 1.14
C LYS A 82 3.79 -4.42 2.30
N ALA A 83 4.97 -4.66 2.88
CA ALA A 83 5.14 -5.52 4.05
C ALA A 83 4.33 -5.00 5.24
N ILE A 84 4.41 -3.69 5.51
CA ILE A 84 3.59 -3.02 6.53
C ILE A 84 2.11 -3.20 6.24
N ALA A 85 1.68 -2.96 4.99
CA ALA A 85 0.28 -3.08 4.59
C ALA A 85 -0.26 -4.51 4.75
N ILE A 86 0.53 -5.55 4.44
CA ILE A 86 0.13 -6.95 4.63
C ILE A 86 -0.21 -7.20 6.11
N VAL A 87 0.69 -6.83 7.02
CA VAL A 87 0.51 -7.07 8.47
C VAL A 87 -0.62 -6.24 9.05
N LEU A 88 -0.65 -4.94 8.72
CA LEU A 88 -1.67 -4.03 9.25
C LEU A 88 -3.06 -4.36 8.69
N THR A 89 -3.19 -4.84 7.45
CA THR A 89 -4.50 -5.22 6.91
C THR A 89 -5.12 -6.34 7.73
N GLU A 90 -4.37 -7.39 8.04
CA GLU A 90 -4.88 -8.51 8.84
C GLU A 90 -5.21 -8.08 10.28
N HIS A 91 -4.42 -7.18 10.85
CA HIS A 91 -4.65 -6.68 12.21
C HIS A 91 -5.83 -5.70 12.30
N LEU A 92 -6.03 -4.86 11.29
CA LEU A 92 -7.07 -3.82 11.31
C LEU A 92 -8.41 -4.33 10.80
N ARG A 93 -8.43 -5.31 9.88
CA ARG A 93 -9.67 -5.81 9.25
C ARG A 93 -10.79 -6.16 10.25
N PRO A 94 -10.54 -6.82 11.40
CA PRO A 94 -11.59 -7.11 12.37
C PRO A 94 -12.28 -5.87 12.96
N ASN A 95 -11.60 -4.72 12.94
CA ASN A 95 -12.07 -3.46 13.53
C ASN A 95 -12.62 -2.48 12.48
N LEU A 96 -12.51 -2.79 11.19
CA LEU A 96 -12.98 -1.94 10.11
C LEU A 96 -14.44 -2.25 9.78
N SER A 97 -15.22 -1.20 9.53
CA SER A 97 -16.62 -1.33 9.13
C SER A 97 -16.76 -2.13 7.84
N THR A 98 -17.74 -3.03 7.80
CA THR A 98 -18.11 -3.78 6.59
C THR A 98 -18.61 -2.87 5.46
N ARG A 99 -18.99 -1.63 5.78
CA ARG A 99 -19.39 -0.59 4.83
C ARG A 99 -18.21 0.21 4.24
N CYS A 100 -16.97 -0.13 4.58
CA CYS A 100 -15.77 0.40 3.93
C CYS A 100 -15.52 -0.30 2.57
N PHE A 101 -16.33 0.05 1.57
CA PHE A 101 -16.37 -0.63 0.27
C PHE A 101 -15.10 -0.51 -0.59
N HIS A 102 -14.14 0.35 -0.22
CA HIS A 102 -12.85 0.45 -0.91
C HIS A 102 -11.87 -0.67 -0.50
N LEU A 103 -12.14 -1.40 0.59
CA LEU A 103 -11.29 -2.48 1.07
C LEU A 103 -11.48 -3.75 0.22
N ALA A 104 -10.40 -4.48 -0.03
CA ALA A 104 -10.48 -5.73 -0.77
C ALA A 104 -11.42 -6.74 -0.09
N GLY A 105 -12.33 -7.34 -0.87
CA GLY A 105 -13.32 -8.31 -0.40
C GLY A 105 -14.68 -7.71 -0.02
N THR A 106 -14.87 -6.38 -0.05
CA THR A 106 -16.16 -5.73 0.26
C THR A 106 -17.04 -5.45 -0.97
N GLY A 107 -16.59 -5.84 -2.17
CA GLY A 107 -17.35 -5.70 -3.41
C GLY A 107 -17.21 -4.35 -4.14
N GLY A 108 -16.37 -3.43 -3.62
CA GLY A 108 -15.97 -2.23 -4.35
C GLY A 108 -17.08 -1.20 -4.53
N LEU A 109 -16.86 -0.27 -5.46
CA LEU A 109 -17.82 0.79 -5.81
C LEU A 109 -19.23 0.24 -6.09
N LYS A 110 -19.34 -0.90 -6.77
CA LYS A 110 -20.64 -1.50 -7.10
C LYS A 110 -21.41 -1.96 -5.85
N ALA A 111 -20.72 -2.49 -4.84
CA ALA A 111 -21.35 -2.84 -3.57
C ALA A 111 -21.80 -1.59 -2.82
N ALA A 112 -21.00 -0.52 -2.82
CA ALA A 112 -21.39 0.76 -2.23
C ALA A 112 -22.67 1.32 -2.85
N VAL A 113 -22.80 1.29 -4.18
CA VAL A 113 -24.00 1.76 -4.88
C VAL A 113 -25.23 0.91 -4.52
N ARG A 114 -25.09 -0.42 -4.46
CA ARG A 114 -26.19 -1.31 -4.05
C ARG A 114 -26.63 -1.08 -2.62
N GLU A 115 -25.67 -0.89 -1.70
CA GLU A 115 -25.96 -0.58 -0.29
C GLU A 115 -26.81 0.70 -0.18
N VAL A 116 -26.42 1.76 -0.91
CA VAL A 116 -27.18 3.02 -0.91
C VAL A 116 -28.56 2.84 -1.53
N ASP A 117 -28.65 2.12 -2.66
CA ASP A 117 -29.92 1.87 -3.35
C ASP A 117 -30.92 1.09 -2.48
N GLN A 118 -30.44 0.12 -1.70
CA GLN A 118 -31.26 -0.67 -0.77
C GLN A 118 -31.84 0.15 0.39
N HIS A 119 -31.18 1.23 0.79
CA HIS A 119 -31.60 2.06 1.93
C HIS A 119 -32.29 3.37 1.51
N LYS A 120 -32.42 3.64 0.20
CA LYS A 120 -32.95 4.92 -0.29
C LYS A 120 -34.43 5.13 0.07
N GLU A 121 -35.23 4.06 0.13
CA GLU A 121 -36.68 4.17 0.42
C GLU A 121 -36.92 4.52 1.88
N ASP A 122 -36.06 4.05 2.78
CA ASP A 122 -36.13 4.30 4.22
C ASP A 122 -35.47 5.64 4.63
N ASN A 123 -34.76 6.32 3.72
CA ASN A 123 -34.01 7.53 4.01
C ASN A 123 -34.36 8.66 3.03
N THR A 124 -35.15 9.63 3.49
CA THR A 124 -35.60 10.77 2.69
C THR A 124 -34.47 11.72 2.27
N PHE A 125 -33.37 11.75 3.04
CA PHE A 125 -32.27 12.70 2.83
C PHE A 125 -30.92 11.99 2.77
N VAL A 126 -30.00 12.53 1.96
CA VAL A 126 -28.61 12.05 1.82
C VAL A 126 -27.64 13.14 2.24
N PHE A 127 -26.74 12.83 3.16
CA PHE A 127 -25.63 13.70 3.53
C PHE A 127 -24.37 13.30 2.76
N ARG A 128 -24.01 14.09 1.75
CA ARG A 128 -22.80 13.87 0.94
C ARG A 128 -21.64 14.69 1.49
N THR A 129 -20.57 14.02 1.88
CA THR A 129 -19.30 14.64 2.27
C THR A 129 -18.16 14.12 1.39
N ASP A 130 -17.14 14.95 1.20
CA ASP A 130 -15.92 14.58 0.50
C ASP A 130 -14.71 15.22 1.21
N VAL A 131 -13.58 14.53 1.21
CA VAL A 131 -12.34 15.01 1.82
C VAL A 131 -11.40 15.46 0.71
N LYS A 132 -11.29 16.78 0.53
CA LYS A 132 -10.34 17.37 -0.42
C LYS A 132 -8.91 17.12 0.04
N GLY A 133 -8.11 16.49 -0.81
CA GLY A 133 -6.67 16.31 -0.55
C GLY A 133 -6.39 15.42 0.66
N TYR A 134 -6.95 14.21 0.69
CA TYR A 134 -6.78 13.25 1.79
C TYR A 134 -5.33 13.05 2.26
N TYR A 135 -4.35 13.11 1.34
CA TYR A 135 -2.92 13.05 1.65
C TYR A 135 -2.19 14.41 1.53
N GLY A 136 -2.89 15.47 1.17
CA GLY A 136 -2.38 16.80 0.84
C GLY A 136 -2.44 17.80 1.99
N LEU A 137 -2.19 17.36 3.23
CA LEU A 137 -2.03 18.26 4.37
C LEU A 137 -0.62 18.86 4.38
N CYS A 138 -0.37 19.77 3.43
CA CYS A 138 0.68 20.79 3.44
C CYS A 138 0.16 22.03 2.74
#